data_AF-A0A239MNX2-F1
#
_entry.id   AF-A0A239MNX2-F1
#
_cell.length_a   1.000
_cell.length_b   1.000
_cell.length_c   1.000
_cell.angle_alpha   90.00
_cell.angle_beta   90.00
_cell.angle_gamma   90.00
#
_symmetry.space_group_name_H-M   'P 1'
#
loop_
_entity.id
_entity.type
_entity.pdbx_description
1 polymer ?
#
loop_
_entity_poly.entity_id
_entity_poly.type
_entity_poly.pdbx_seq_one_letter_code
_entity_poly.pdbx_strand_id
1 'polypeptide(L)'
;MKTCHIFGHDYRFAAEGTTMRWTCVRGCGAGDAKEYATTSEAQRYARAFDKKDTDDMGRRAPFMGLFPLRMAHAMRKRIGR
;
A
#
# COMPACT_ATOMS: atom_id res chain seq x y z
N MET A 1 -11.14 -11.72 -2.85
CA MET A 1 -10.11 -10.73 -2.44
C MET A 1 -8.88 -10.82 -3.34
N LYS A 2 -8.87 -10.18 -4.52
CA LYS A 2 -7.71 -10.20 -5.44
C LYS A 2 -7.05 -8.84 -5.62
N THR A 3 -7.76 -7.77 -5.25
CA THR A 3 -7.31 -6.39 -5.38
C THR A 3 -6.13 -6.08 -4.44
N CYS A 4 -6.09 -6.65 -3.24
CA CYS A 4 -4.93 -6.50 -2.32
C CYS A 4 -3.70 -7.27 -2.81
N HIS A 5 -3.88 -8.34 -3.59
CA HIS A 5 -2.76 -9.10 -4.16
C HIS A 5 -2.11 -8.38 -5.35
N ILE A 6 -2.89 -7.56 -6.07
CA ILE A 6 -2.42 -6.81 -7.25
C ILE A 6 -1.88 -5.43 -6.84
N PHE A 7 -2.55 -4.74 -5.93
CA PHE A 7 -2.23 -3.35 -5.55
C PHE A 7 -1.56 -3.22 -4.17
N GLY A 8 -1.44 -4.32 -3.41
CA GLY A 8 -1.03 -4.27 -1.99
C GLY A 8 -2.22 -4.08 -1.05
N HIS A 9 -2.02 -4.44 0.23
CA HIS A 9 -2.94 -4.10 1.31
C HIS A 9 -2.80 -2.61 1.63
N ASP A 10 -3.92 -1.95 1.85
CA ASP A 10 -3.99 -0.52 2.20
C ASP A 10 -4.44 -0.44 3.66
N TYR A 11 -3.48 -0.32 4.57
CA TYR A 11 -3.74 -0.40 6.01
C TYR A 11 -3.95 0.99 6.58
N ARG A 12 -5.14 1.21 7.15
CA ARG A 12 -5.43 2.43 7.90
C ARG A 12 -5.25 2.19 9.38
N PHE A 13 -4.40 2.99 10.01
CA PHE A 13 -4.08 2.89 11.44
C PHE A 13 -4.89 3.91 12.24
N ALA A 14 -5.50 3.47 13.33
CA ALA A 14 -6.26 4.31 14.25
C ALA A 14 -5.91 3.93 15.69
N ALA A 15 -5.88 4.92 16.59
CA ALA A 15 -5.72 4.67 18.02
C ALA A 15 -7.08 4.82 18.72
N GLU A 16 -7.49 3.76 19.39
CA GLU A 16 -8.65 3.69 20.28
C GLU A 16 -8.14 3.54 21.71
N GLY A 17 -8.04 4.67 22.44
CA GLY A 17 -7.49 4.67 23.79
C GLY A 17 -6.03 4.17 23.82
N THR A 18 -5.79 3.08 24.56
CA THR A 18 -4.49 2.39 24.68
C THR A 18 -4.22 1.41 23.55
N THR A 19 -5.20 1.17 22.68
CA THR A 19 -5.11 0.15 21.62
C THR A 19 -4.98 0.81 20.27
N MET A 20 -3.92 0.46 19.54
CA MET A 20 -3.78 0.80 18.12
C MET A 20 -4.41 -0.32 17.30
N ARG A 21 -5.35 0.03 16.43
CA ARG A 21 -5.95 -0.89 15.46
C ARG A 21 -5.54 -0.51 14.06
N TRP A 22 -5.39 -1.49 13.18
CA TRP A 22 -5.24 -1.23 11.76
C TRP A 22 -6.09 -2.18 10.95
N THR A 23 -6.70 -1.65 9.89
CA THR A 23 -7.58 -2.44 9.03
C THR A 23 -7.38 -2.06 7.58
N CYS A 24 -7.55 -3.05 6.70
CA CYS A 24 -7.47 -2.82 5.28
C CYS A 24 -8.74 -2.09 4.79
N VAL A 25 -8.60 -0.86 4.30
CA VAL A 25 -9.74 -0.08 3.78
C VAL A 25 -10.37 -0.71 2.55
N ARG A 26 -9.64 -1.58 1.85
CA ARG A 26 -10.15 -2.36 0.70
C ARG A 26 -11.06 -3.52 1.12
N GLY A 27 -11.38 -3.66 2.41
CA GLY A 27 -12.37 -4.61 2.92
C GLY A 27 -11.96 -6.07 2.80
N CYS A 28 -10.66 -6.36 2.71
CA CYS A 28 -10.17 -7.73 2.61
C CYS A 28 -10.10 -8.47 3.96
N GLY A 29 -10.55 -7.85 5.05
CA GLY A 29 -10.47 -8.44 6.38
C GLY A 29 -9.04 -8.59 6.93
N ALA A 30 -8.03 -8.05 6.25
CA ALA A 30 -6.68 -7.97 6.82
C ALA A 30 -6.62 -6.78 7.78
N GLY A 31 -6.26 -7.04 9.01
CA GLY A 31 -6.19 -6.04 10.06
C GLY A 31 -5.90 -6.71 11.38
N ASP A 32 -5.36 -5.95 12.32
CA ASP A 32 -5.06 -6.44 13.67
C ASP A 32 -5.09 -5.28 14.67
N ALA A 33 -4.91 -5.60 15.94
CA ALA A 33 -4.85 -4.66 17.03
C ALA A 33 -3.62 -4.92 17.90
N LYS A 34 -3.05 -3.84 18.43
CA LYS A 34 -1.97 -3.88 19.39
C LYS A 34 -2.25 -2.94 20.55
N GLU A 35 -2.21 -3.50 21.75
CA GLU A 35 -2.34 -2.73 22.98
C GLU A 35 -0.99 -2.18 23.44
N TYR A 36 -1.02 -0.96 23.96
CA TYR A 36 0.12 -0.24 24.51
C TYR A 36 -0.16 0.15 25.96
N ALA A 37 0.90 0.39 26.73
CA ALA A 37 0.77 0.78 28.13
C ALA A 37 0.08 2.14 28.31
N THR A 38 0.23 3.05 27.34
CA THR A 38 -0.36 4.39 27.41
C THR A 38 -1.09 4.78 26.13
N THR A 39 -2.13 5.61 26.30
CA THR A 39 -2.90 6.18 25.18
C THR A 39 -2.03 7.04 24.28
N SER A 40 -1.10 7.80 24.87
CA SER A 40 -0.14 8.65 24.17
C SER A 40 0.79 7.83 23.26
N GLU A 41 1.23 6.65 23.70
CA GLU A 41 2.02 5.75 22.85
C GLU A 41 1.19 5.21 21.70
N ALA A 42 -0.01 4.70 21.97
CA ALA A 42 -0.91 4.19 20.92
C ALA A 42 -1.18 5.25 19.84
N GLN A 43 -1.45 6.49 20.25
CA GLN A 43 -1.66 7.61 19.32
C GLN A 43 -0.40 8.01 18.56
N ARG A 44 0.76 8.04 19.23
CA ARG A 44 2.05 8.36 18.59
C ARG A 44 2.38 7.33 17.52
N TYR A 45 2.24 6.04 17.82
CA TYR A 45 2.48 4.98 16.85
C TYR A 45 1.46 5.00 15.72
N ALA A 46 0.16 5.15 16.01
CA ALA A 46 -0.86 5.23 14.98
C ALA A 46 -0.57 6.33 13.96
N ARG A 47 -0.22 7.54 14.43
CA ARG A 47 0.15 8.68 13.55
C ARG A 47 1.46 8.43 12.78
N ALA A 48 2.44 7.79 13.40
CA ALA A 48 3.71 7.49 12.75
C ALA A 48 3.54 6.46 11.62
N PHE A 49 2.72 5.43 11.85
CA PHE A 49 2.43 4.39 10.85
C PHE A 49 1.51 4.91 9.74
N ASP A 50 0.47 5.68 10.05
CA ASP A 50 -0.44 6.29 9.06
C ASP A 50 0.32 7.19 8.06
N LYS A 51 1.26 8.01 8.56
CA LYS A 51 2.10 8.85 7.70
C LYS A 51 3.05 8.05 6.81
N LYS A 52 3.64 6.96 7.33
CA LYS A 52 4.58 6.12 6.58
C LYS A 52 3.88 5.26 5.53
N ASP A 53 2.68 4.75 5.84
CA ASP A 53 1.87 3.95 4.92
C ASP A 53 1.34 4.82 3.76
N THR A 54 0.87 6.04 4.06
CA THR A 54 0.45 7.00 3.03
C THR A 54 1.59 7.32 2.04
N ASP A 55 2.83 7.43 2.53
CA ASP A 55 4.02 7.68 1.70
C ASP A 55 4.43 6.43 0.87
N ASP A 56 4.37 5.23 1.47
CA ASP A 56 4.66 3.96 0.77
C ASP A 56 3.58 3.63 -0.28
N MET A 57 2.32 3.99 -0.03
CA MET A 57 1.19 3.79 -0.95
C MET A 57 1.33 4.63 -2.24
N GLY A 58 1.88 5.84 -2.15
CA GLY A 58 2.27 6.63 -3.32
C GLY A 58 3.45 6.03 -4.09
N ARG A 59 4.35 5.35 -3.38
CA ARG A 59 5.55 4.72 -3.95
C ARG A 59 5.27 3.35 -4.58
N ARG A 60 4.21 2.67 -4.14
CA ARG A 60 3.75 1.38 -4.66
C ARG A 60 2.58 1.50 -5.62
N ALA A 61 2.38 2.66 -6.23
CA ALA A 61 1.57 2.77 -7.44
C ALA A 61 2.25 1.95 -8.56
N PRO A 62 1.55 0.98 -9.18
CA PRO A 62 2.10 0.13 -10.22
C PRO A 62 2.21 0.91 -11.54
N PHE A 63 3.12 1.88 -11.61
CA PHE A 63 3.46 2.58 -12.86
C PHE A 63 4.62 1.93 -13.63
N MET A 64 4.91 0.66 -13.38
CA MET A 64 5.75 -0.16 -14.29
C MET A 64 4.92 -1.18 -15.08
N GLY A 65 3.65 -0.84 -15.35
CA GLY A 65 2.89 -1.36 -16.49
C GLY A 65 3.22 -0.64 -17.81
N LEU A 66 4.47 -0.25 -18.06
CA LEU A 66 4.88 0.46 -19.29
C LEU A 66 6.17 -0.09 -19.91
N PHE A 67 6.29 -1.41 -19.99
CA PHE A 67 7.30 -2.04 -20.85
C PHE A 67 6.75 -3.07 -21.87
N PRO A 68 5.73 -2.74 -22.70
CA PRO A 68 5.55 -3.46 -23.97
C PRO A 68 5.73 -2.57 -25.23
N LEU A 69 5.87 -1.25 -25.11
CA LEU A 69 5.94 -0.37 -26.29
C LEU A 69 7.35 -0.16 -26.86
N ARG A 70 8.42 -0.45 -26.10
CA ARG A 70 9.79 -0.42 -26.65
C ARG A 70 10.12 -1.63 -27.52
N MET A 71 9.44 -2.77 -27.35
CA MET A 71 9.65 -3.95 -28.21
C MET A 71 8.97 -3.84 -29.57
N ALA A 72 7.78 -3.23 -29.65
CA ALA A 72 7.06 -3.07 -30.93
C ALA A 72 7.81 -2.16 -31.93
N HIS A 73 8.59 -1.18 -31.45
CA HIS A 73 9.34 -0.28 -32.32
C HIS A 73 10.61 -0.92 -32.92
N ALA A 74 11.18 -1.93 -32.27
CA ALA A 74 12.37 -2.64 -32.77
C ALA A 74 12.02 -3.64 -33.89
N MET A 75 10.86 -4.29 -33.84
CA MET A 75 10.41 -5.22 -34.90
C MET A 75 9.98 -4.50 -36.18
N ARG A 76 9.42 -3.29 -36.09
CA ARG A 76 9.03 -2.49 -37.28
C ARG A 76 10.21 -2.03 -38.12
N LYS A 77 11.42 -1.92 -37.55
CA LYS A 77 12.64 -1.53 -38.28
C LYS A 77 13.31 -2.69 -39.04
N ARG A 78 12.90 -3.93 -38.79
CA ARG A 78 13.45 -5.14 -39.46
C ARG A 78 12.59 -5.67 -40.61
N ILE A 79 11.33 -5.27 -40.72
CA ILE A 79 10.40 -5.70 -41.78
C ILE A 79 10.41 -4.75 -43.00
N GLY A 80 11.14 -3.63 -42.93
CA GLY A 80 11.25 -2.63 -43.99
C GLY A 80 12.65 -2.48 -44.61
N ARG A 81 13.41 -3.58 -44.76
CA ARG A 81 14.61 -3.62 -45.63
C ARG A 81 14.49 -4.78 -46.59
#